data_AF-A0A6P6PED9-F1
#
_entry.id   AF-A0A6P6PED9-F1
#
_cell.length_a   1.000
_cell.length_b   1.000
_cell.length_c   1.000
_cell.angle_alpha   90.00
_cell.angle_beta   90.00
_cell.angle_gamma   90.00
#
_symmetry.space_group_name_H-M   'P 1'
#
loop_
_entity.id
_entity.type
_entity.pdbx_description
1 polymer ?
#
loop_
_entity_poly.entity_id
_entity_poly.type
_entity_poly.pdbx_seq_one_letter_code
_entity_poly.pdbx_strand_id
1 'polypeptide(L)'
;MTDALELKPIQVVCDNNNASSDQTIEVIPGNGTCSDHLRSERNEVSPLLSTPQVTENNSEQHVDGGVDADSLTRPKWSRELRRVKRELNEVVVWKFKLWTVLLFIFITIALVIGISIIVCAVVHDDEDEKYDKSSFVVGRFFRGNFTLDANSFISNSPDEETMRELEKQLIEVYSSSPALERYFYSVTINNLQDTAAQFKLQFMMPLEHEELIRYTLSLKMVKNVLLQHLYDRDTGAPFYIKPTSLHMEVG
;
A
#
# COMPACT_ATOMS: atom_id res chain seq x y z
N MET A 1 -6.60 74.00 1.58
CA MET A 1 -5.46 73.29 2.19
C MET A 1 -5.76 71.82 2.04
N THR A 2 -5.18 71.23 1.01
CA THR A 2 -5.49 69.91 0.45
C THR A 2 -4.15 69.21 0.30
N ASP A 3 -3.82 68.34 1.25
CA ASP A 3 -2.61 67.54 1.18
C ASP A 3 -2.94 66.19 0.53
N ALA A 4 -2.59 66.11 -0.75
CA ALA A 4 -2.59 64.89 -1.53
C ALA A 4 -1.27 64.15 -1.29
N LEU A 5 -1.35 62.91 -0.81
CA LEU A 5 -0.20 62.02 -0.68
C LEU A 5 0.10 61.40 -2.05
N GLU A 6 1.11 61.92 -2.73
CA GLU A 6 1.72 61.29 -3.91
C GLU A 6 2.55 60.07 -3.48
N LEU A 7 2.17 58.88 -3.97
CA LEU A 7 3.00 57.68 -3.87
C LEU A 7 3.79 57.49 -5.17
N LYS A 8 5.11 57.46 -5.00
CA LYS A 8 6.13 57.34 -6.05
C LYS A 8 6.18 55.90 -6.61
N PRO A 9 6.32 55.68 -7.93
CA PRO A 9 6.45 54.33 -8.49
C PRO A 9 7.83 53.73 -8.19
N ILE A 10 7.87 52.46 -7.78
CA ILE A 10 9.10 51.69 -7.60
C ILE A 10 9.64 51.26 -8.96
N GLN A 11 10.92 51.54 -9.15
CA GLN A 11 11.70 51.29 -10.36
C GLN A 11 12.05 49.80 -10.45
N VAL A 12 11.63 49.15 -11.55
CA VAL A 12 12.02 47.79 -11.91
C VAL A 12 13.49 47.81 -12.33
N VAL A 13 14.36 47.19 -11.52
CA VAL A 13 15.73 46.88 -11.89
C VAL A 13 15.73 45.54 -12.60
N CYS A 14 16.00 45.55 -13.90
CA CYS A 14 16.25 44.36 -14.71
C CYS A 14 17.76 44.08 -14.70
N ASP A 15 18.19 43.03 -14.03
CA ASP A 15 19.52 42.47 -14.23
C ASP A 15 19.46 41.30 -15.20
N ASN A 16 20.12 41.51 -16.33
CA ASN A 16 20.27 40.60 -17.44
C ASN A 16 21.38 39.58 -17.14
N ASN A 17 21.09 38.29 -17.27
CA ASN A 17 22.11 37.29 -17.58
C ASN A 17 21.51 36.22 -18.50
N ASN A 18 21.67 36.46 -19.79
CA ASN A 18 21.41 35.52 -20.88
C ASN A 18 22.72 34.76 -21.15
N ALA A 19 22.75 33.47 -20.87
CA ALA A 19 23.71 32.53 -21.45
C ALA A 19 22.93 31.31 -21.94
N SER A 20 22.63 31.35 -23.24
CA SER A 20 22.19 30.23 -24.06
C SER A 20 23.24 29.11 -24.05
N SER A 21 22.80 27.87 -23.80
CA SER A 21 23.22 26.71 -24.57
C SER A 21 22.23 25.56 -24.39
N ASP A 22 21.85 25.07 -25.55
CA ASP A 22 20.94 24.00 -25.93
C ASP A 22 21.48 22.62 -25.48
N GLN A 23 20.67 21.80 -24.82
CA GLN A 23 20.71 20.35 -25.03
C GLN A 23 19.43 19.65 -24.56
N THR A 24 18.59 19.34 -25.54
CA THR A 24 17.51 18.35 -25.50
C THR A 24 18.09 16.97 -25.20
N ILE A 25 17.71 16.36 -24.07
CA ILE A 25 17.81 14.90 -23.89
C ILE A 25 16.39 14.33 -23.98
N GLU A 26 16.10 13.83 -25.17
CA GLU A 26 14.96 13.01 -25.50
C GLU A 26 15.18 11.61 -24.91
N VAL A 27 14.36 11.20 -23.92
CA VAL A 27 14.38 9.84 -23.39
C VAL A 27 13.35 9.03 -24.17
N ILE A 28 13.84 8.24 -25.13
CA ILE A 28 13.07 7.25 -25.88
C ILE A 28 12.93 5.99 -25.01
N PRO A 29 11.72 5.44 -24.76
CA PRO A 29 11.59 4.08 -24.26
C PRO A 29 11.89 3.09 -25.40
N GLY A 30 13.06 2.46 -25.33
CA GLY A 30 13.49 1.43 -26.27
C GLY A 30 12.66 0.16 -26.16
N ASN A 31 12.11 -0.28 -27.29
CA ASN A 31 11.51 -1.58 -27.54
C ASN A 31 12.46 -2.72 -27.12
N GLY A 32 12.02 -3.55 -26.17
CA GLY A 32 12.62 -4.84 -25.90
C GLY A 32 12.19 -5.85 -26.95
N THR A 33 13.03 -6.07 -27.96
CA THR A 33 12.87 -7.16 -28.93
C THR A 33 14.20 -7.90 -29.05
N CYS A 34 14.34 -9.02 -28.34
CA CYS A 34 15.40 -9.99 -28.59
C CYS A 34 14.75 -11.26 -29.13
N SER A 35 14.93 -11.47 -30.42
CA SER A 35 14.59 -12.68 -31.15
C SER A 35 15.48 -13.86 -30.74
N ASP A 36 14.83 -15.01 -30.61
CA ASP A 36 15.16 -16.29 -31.24
C ASP A 36 16.63 -16.73 -31.26
N HIS A 37 16.98 -17.63 -30.34
CA HIS A 37 17.92 -18.70 -30.66
C HIS A 37 17.24 -20.07 -30.47
N LEU A 38 17.17 -20.78 -31.58
CA LEU A 38 16.63 -22.12 -31.76
C LEU A 38 17.26 -23.19 -30.84
N ARG A 39 16.36 -23.95 -30.19
CA ARG A 39 16.22 -25.42 -30.26
C ARG A 39 17.42 -26.30 -29.91
N SER A 40 17.30 -27.04 -28.79
CA SER A 40 17.52 -28.50 -28.78
C SER A 40 16.82 -29.16 -27.60
N GLU A 41 15.85 -30.01 -27.91
CA GLU A 41 15.29 -31.02 -27.00
C GLU A 41 16.38 -31.97 -26.50
N ARG A 42 16.33 -32.35 -25.21
CA ARG A 42 16.61 -33.74 -24.79
C ARG A 42 16.05 -34.00 -23.39
N ASN A 43 15.09 -34.91 -23.32
CA ASN A 43 14.66 -35.64 -22.13
C ASN A 43 15.80 -36.48 -21.54
N GLU A 44 15.74 -36.78 -20.23
CA GLU A 44 16.00 -38.08 -19.59
C GLU A 44 16.46 -37.87 -18.12
N VAL A 45 15.61 -38.14 -17.13
CA VAL A 45 15.51 -39.40 -16.34
C VAL A 45 16.83 -39.76 -15.61
N SER A 46 16.83 -39.63 -14.28
CA SER A 46 17.85 -40.18 -13.35
C SER A 46 17.94 -41.71 -13.49
N PRO A 47 19.11 -42.36 -13.28
CA PRO A 47 19.45 -42.83 -11.92
C PRO A 47 20.96 -43.12 -11.59
N LEU A 48 21.24 -43.13 -10.28
CA LEU A 48 22.09 -44.05 -9.49
C LEU A 48 23.59 -44.33 -9.79
N LEU A 49 24.36 -44.17 -8.69
CA LEU A 49 25.55 -44.94 -8.25
C LEU A 49 26.86 -44.84 -9.05
N SER A 50 27.90 -44.32 -8.38
CA SER A 50 29.27 -44.83 -8.50
C SER A 50 30.08 -44.55 -7.21
N THR A 51 30.33 -45.64 -6.49
CA THR A 51 31.29 -45.83 -5.41
C THR A 51 32.73 -45.51 -5.87
N PRO A 52 33.67 -45.25 -4.93
CA PRO A 52 34.91 -46.02 -4.93
C PRO A 52 35.10 -46.84 -3.64
N GLN A 53 35.33 -48.14 -3.87
CA GLN A 53 36.13 -49.08 -3.07
C GLN A 53 37.49 -48.44 -2.67
N VAL A 54 38.30 -48.87 -1.71
CA VAL A 54 38.42 -49.99 -0.74
C VAL A 54 39.70 -49.63 0.04
N THR A 55 39.81 -49.97 1.32
CA THR A 55 40.98 -50.71 1.86
C THR A 55 40.58 -51.22 3.24
N GLU A 56 40.36 -52.54 3.26
CA GLU A 56 40.26 -53.40 4.42
C GLU A 56 41.51 -53.27 5.31
N ASN A 57 41.36 -53.56 6.61
CA ASN A 57 42.12 -54.63 7.26
C ASN A 57 41.42 -55.02 8.57
N ASN A 58 41.00 -56.28 8.60
CA ASN A 58 40.30 -56.96 9.69
C ASN A 58 41.23 -57.31 10.86
N SER A 59 40.67 -57.38 12.05
CA SER A 59 41.12 -58.29 13.13
C SER A 59 39.91 -58.59 14.02
N GLU A 60 39.45 -59.83 13.92
CA GLU A 60 38.27 -60.42 14.56
C GLU A 60 38.38 -60.52 16.09
N GLN A 61 37.24 -60.41 16.80
CA GLN A 61 36.87 -61.43 17.78
C GLN A 61 35.35 -61.51 17.95
N HIS A 62 34.89 -62.75 18.11
CA HIS A 62 33.56 -63.32 17.88
C HIS A 62 32.74 -63.42 19.19
N VAL A 63 31.45 -63.72 19.01
CA VAL A 63 30.37 -64.29 19.87
C VAL A 63 29.64 -63.26 20.75
N ASP A 64 28.31 -63.21 20.89
CA ASP A 64 27.21 -64.18 20.71
C ASP A 64 25.87 -63.41 20.58
N GLY A 65 24.80 -64.14 20.25
CA GLY A 65 23.52 -63.67 19.72
C GLY A 65 22.61 -62.78 20.59
N GLY A 66 21.54 -62.33 19.94
CA GLY A 66 20.44 -61.61 20.58
C GLY A 66 19.61 -60.80 19.60
N VAL A 67 18.62 -61.45 18.98
CA VAL A 67 17.51 -60.81 18.28
C VAL A 67 16.82 -59.85 19.24
N ASP A 68 16.57 -58.61 18.84
CA ASP A 68 15.33 -57.92 19.20
C ASP A 68 15.02 -56.81 18.18
N ALA A 69 13.93 -57.06 17.46
CA ALA A 69 13.23 -56.08 16.67
C ALA A 69 12.47 -55.15 17.62
N ASP A 70 12.92 -53.91 17.76
CA ASP A 70 12.06 -52.73 17.93
C ASP A 70 12.91 -51.49 18.17
N SER A 71 13.10 -50.66 17.15
CA SER A 71 13.11 -49.22 17.39
C SER A 71 12.78 -48.47 16.11
N LEU A 72 11.48 -48.24 15.95
CA LEU A 72 10.96 -47.15 15.15
C LEU A 72 11.77 -45.88 15.44
N THR A 73 12.27 -45.30 14.36
CA THR A 73 12.99 -44.04 14.23
C THR A 73 12.44 -42.93 15.13
N ARG A 74 13.00 -42.79 16.34
CA ARG A 74 12.91 -41.54 17.10
C ARG A 74 13.66 -40.45 16.32
N PRO A 75 13.05 -39.29 16.05
CA PRO A 75 13.65 -38.29 15.17
C PRO A 75 14.98 -37.79 15.75
N LYS A 76 15.98 -37.64 14.88
CA LYS A 76 17.35 -37.16 15.18
C LYS A 76 17.36 -35.87 16.02
N TRP A 77 16.35 -35.02 15.83
CA TRP A 77 16.06 -33.82 16.62
C TRP A 77 15.97 -34.06 18.12
N SER A 78 15.55 -35.25 18.57
CA SER A 78 15.46 -35.60 20.00
C SER A 78 16.83 -35.79 20.68
N ARG A 79 17.90 -36.09 19.92
CA ARG A 79 19.27 -36.15 20.46
C ARG A 79 19.88 -34.75 20.52
N GLU A 80 19.69 -33.96 19.46
CA GLU A 80 20.16 -32.57 19.41
C GLU A 80 19.48 -31.70 20.47
N LEU A 81 18.15 -31.80 20.61
CA LEU A 81 17.41 -31.14 21.70
C LEU A 81 17.87 -31.58 23.09
N ARG A 82 18.26 -32.85 23.27
CA ARG A 82 18.78 -33.35 24.56
C ARG A 82 20.16 -32.77 24.88
N ARG A 83 21.00 -32.56 23.87
CA ARG A 83 22.32 -31.95 24.02
C ARG A 83 22.20 -30.47 24.37
N VAL A 84 21.42 -29.74 23.58
CA VAL A 84 21.08 -28.32 23.82
C VAL A 84 20.43 -28.14 25.19
N LYS A 85 19.47 -28.99 25.57
CA LYS A 85 18.83 -28.94 26.90
C LYS A 85 19.82 -29.19 28.06
N ARG A 86 20.87 -29.96 27.85
CA ARG A 86 21.90 -30.22 28.88
C ARG A 86 22.80 -28.99 29.06
N GLU A 87 23.19 -28.35 27.96
CA GLU A 87 24.00 -27.13 27.96
C GLU A 87 23.22 -25.92 28.51
N LEU A 88 21.93 -25.76 28.16
CA LEU A 88 21.09 -24.70 28.73
C LEU A 88 20.75 -24.90 30.22
N ASN A 89 20.97 -26.08 30.79
CA ASN A 89 20.73 -26.36 32.20
C ASN A 89 22.00 -26.27 33.05
N GLU A 90 23.09 -25.75 32.50
CA GLU A 90 24.32 -25.46 33.23
C GLU A 90 24.05 -24.41 34.32
N VAL A 91 24.58 -24.65 35.52
CA VAL A 91 24.35 -23.79 36.69
C VAL A 91 25.35 -22.64 36.61
N VAL A 92 24.88 -21.49 36.17
CA VAL A 92 25.68 -20.26 36.09
C VAL A 92 25.59 -19.58 37.45
N VAL A 93 26.55 -19.94 38.30
CA VAL A 93 26.87 -19.38 39.62
C VAL A 93 25.78 -19.54 40.71
N TRP A 94 26.22 -20.15 41.80
CA TRP A 94 25.53 -20.40 43.06
C TRP A 94 24.31 -21.34 43.01
N LYS A 95 23.25 -21.03 42.26
CA LYS A 95 22.01 -21.87 42.15
C LYS A 95 21.19 -21.62 40.87
N PHE A 96 21.52 -20.63 40.04
CA PHE A 96 20.69 -20.26 38.90
C PHE A 96 21.08 -21.06 37.65
N LYS A 97 20.09 -21.72 37.05
CA LYS A 97 20.24 -22.44 35.77
C LYS A 97 20.28 -21.42 34.63
N LEU A 98 21.15 -21.61 33.64
CA LEU A 98 21.28 -20.75 32.46
C LEU A 98 19.93 -20.52 31.74
N TRP A 99 19.08 -21.55 31.68
CA TRP A 99 17.73 -21.44 31.12
C TRP A 99 16.84 -20.44 31.87
N THR A 100 17.01 -20.30 33.20
CA THR A 100 16.29 -19.29 33.99
C THR A 100 16.76 -17.88 33.67
N VAL A 101 18.07 -17.69 33.46
CA VAL A 101 18.65 -16.40 33.05
C VAL A 101 18.18 -16.01 31.64
N LEU A 102 18.21 -16.96 30.71
CA LEU A 102 17.72 -16.74 29.35
C LEU A 102 16.22 -16.37 29.33
N LEU A 103 15.40 -17.10 30.11
CA LEU A 103 13.98 -16.79 30.27
C LEU A 103 13.75 -15.38 30.85
N PHE A 104 14.53 -15.00 31.86
CA PHE A 104 14.43 -13.67 32.48
C PHE A 104 14.76 -12.54 31.50
N ILE A 105 15.75 -12.73 30.62
CA ILE A 105 16.08 -11.76 29.56
C ILE A 105 14.89 -11.62 28.59
N PHE A 106 14.30 -12.73 28.13
CA PHE A 106 13.12 -12.68 27.25
C PHE A 106 11.93 -11.98 27.91
N ILE A 107 11.66 -12.26 29.20
CA ILE A 107 10.60 -11.59 29.96
C ILE A 107 10.86 -10.08 30.04
N THR A 108 12.10 -9.68 30.31
CA THR A 108 12.46 -8.26 30.39
C THR A 108 12.27 -7.56 29.05
N ILE A 109 12.68 -8.18 27.94
CA ILE A 109 12.47 -7.64 26.60
C ILE A 109 10.96 -7.52 26.31
N ALA A 110 10.18 -8.56 26.58
CA ALA A 110 8.73 -8.54 26.38
C ALA A 110 8.04 -7.47 27.24
N LEU A 111 8.51 -7.26 28.47
CA LEU A 111 8.01 -6.22 29.36
C LEU A 111 8.31 -4.82 28.82
N VAL A 112 9.54 -4.58 28.36
CA VAL A 112 9.92 -3.30 27.74
C VAL A 112 9.09 -3.04 26.47
N ILE A 113 8.92 -4.05 25.61
CA ILE A 113 8.06 -3.94 24.42
C ILE A 113 6.61 -3.66 24.84
N GLY A 114 6.08 -4.39 25.81
CA GLY A 114 4.71 -4.21 26.29
C GLY A 114 4.46 -2.82 26.88
N ILE A 115 5.36 -2.33 27.73
CA ILE A 115 5.31 -0.97 28.27
C ILE A 115 5.43 0.05 27.13
N SER A 116 6.33 -0.16 26.17
CA SER A 116 6.47 0.72 25.02
C SER A 116 5.17 0.80 24.20
N ILE A 117 4.52 -0.34 23.93
CA ILE A 117 3.25 -0.38 23.20
C ILE A 117 2.15 0.34 23.99
N ILE A 118 2.05 0.10 25.31
CA ILE A 118 1.04 0.75 26.16
C ILE A 118 1.26 2.26 26.19
N VAL A 119 2.51 2.72 26.37
CA VAL A 119 2.84 4.14 26.35
C VAL A 119 2.55 4.75 24.98
N CYS A 120 2.94 4.10 23.88
CA CYS A 120 2.59 4.58 22.54
C CYS A 120 1.07 4.64 22.35
N ALA A 121 0.32 3.60 22.72
CA ALA A 121 -1.14 3.56 22.54
C ALA A 121 -1.89 4.59 23.39
N VAL A 122 -1.40 4.91 24.60
CA VAL A 122 -2.02 5.91 25.48
C VAL A 122 -1.59 7.34 25.15
N VAL A 123 -0.36 7.53 24.64
CA VAL A 123 0.17 8.85 24.27
C VAL A 123 -0.26 9.27 22.86
N HIS A 124 -0.62 8.33 21.97
CA HIS A 124 -1.20 8.63 20.65
C HIS A 124 -2.69 9.01 20.74
N ASP A 125 -3.03 9.93 21.65
CA ASP A 125 -4.24 10.74 21.49
C ASP A 125 -3.80 11.98 20.71
N ASP A 126 -3.50 11.75 19.43
CA ASP A 126 -3.06 12.79 18.50
C ASP A 126 -4.24 13.77 18.36
N GLU A 127 -4.14 14.94 19.00
CA GLU A 127 -5.21 15.96 18.96
C GLU A 127 -5.50 16.42 17.52
N ASP A 128 -4.52 16.27 16.64
CA ASP A 128 -4.65 16.45 15.20
C ASP A 128 -5.24 15.24 14.48
N GLU A 129 -5.73 14.19 15.13
CA GLU A 129 -6.56 13.15 14.52
C GLU A 129 -8.06 13.42 14.77
N LYS A 130 -8.36 14.17 15.84
CA LYS A 130 -9.73 14.49 16.26
C LYS A 130 -10.21 15.81 15.67
N TYR A 131 -10.74 15.72 14.46
CA TYR A 131 -11.21 16.90 13.73
C TYR A 131 -12.69 17.21 13.98
N ASP A 132 -12.97 18.46 14.34
CA ASP A 132 -14.33 18.95 14.43
C ASP A 132 -14.87 19.31 13.03
N LYS A 133 -15.61 18.38 12.41
CA LYS A 133 -16.29 18.62 11.12
C LYS A 133 -17.23 19.83 11.17
N SER A 134 -17.72 20.25 12.34
CA SER A 134 -18.59 21.43 12.46
C SER A 134 -17.85 22.75 12.24
N SER A 135 -16.52 22.76 12.40
CA SER A 135 -15.66 23.91 12.09
C SER A 135 -15.47 24.15 10.58
N PHE A 136 -15.87 23.19 9.74
CA PHE A 136 -15.68 23.27 8.29
C PHE A 136 -16.85 24.01 7.64
N VAL A 137 -16.66 25.31 7.45
CA VAL A 137 -17.71 26.23 6.95
C VAL A 137 -17.51 26.64 5.49
N VAL A 138 -16.34 26.38 4.91
CA VAL A 138 -16.00 26.80 3.54
C VAL A 138 -16.27 25.65 2.56
N GLY A 139 -17.27 25.83 1.70
CA GLY A 139 -17.60 24.84 0.67
C GLY A 139 -16.71 24.97 -0.57
N ARG A 140 -16.20 23.83 -1.05
CA ARG A 140 -15.53 23.72 -2.35
C ARG A 140 -16.23 22.70 -3.23
N PHE A 141 -16.41 23.05 -4.50
CA PHE A 141 -17.17 22.23 -5.43
C PHE A 141 -16.33 21.78 -6.62
N PHE A 142 -16.56 20.54 -7.03
CA PHE A 142 -16.05 20.00 -8.29
C PHE A 142 -17.22 19.52 -9.10
N ARG A 143 -17.18 19.77 -10.41
CA ARG A 143 -18.17 19.28 -11.35
C ARG A 143 -17.48 18.39 -12.34
N GLY A 144 -18.18 17.37 -12.81
CA GLY A 144 -17.63 16.50 -13.80
C GLY A 144 -18.68 15.74 -14.58
N ASN A 145 -18.20 15.04 -15.57
CA ASN A 145 -18.98 14.10 -16.35
C ASN A 145 -18.17 12.85 -16.64
N PHE A 146 -18.87 11.75 -16.85
CA PHE A 146 -18.29 10.49 -17.29
C PHE A 146 -19.32 9.71 -18.08
N THR A 147 -18.84 8.72 -18.83
CA THR A 147 -19.69 7.76 -19.54
C THR A 147 -19.58 6.38 -18.93
N LEU A 148 -20.73 5.75 -18.76
CA LEU A 148 -20.85 4.35 -18.35
C LEU A 148 -20.60 3.44 -19.54
N ASP A 149 -20.14 2.22 -19.27
CA ASP A 149 -20.09 1.21 -20.30
C ASP A 149 -21.48 0.63 -20.59
N ALA A 150 -21.85 0.62 -21.88
CA ALA A 150 -23.17 0.21 -22.34
C ALA A 150 -23.50 -1.24 -21.96
N ASN A 151 -22.47 -2.10 -21.87
CA ASN A 151 -22.61 -3.49 -21.47
C ASN A 151 -22.80 -3.65 -19.96
N SER A 152 -22.47 -2.63 -19.16
CA SER A 152 -22.69 -2.59 -17.70
C SER A 152 -24.02 -1.97 -17.31
N PHE A 153 -24.77 -1.44 -18.30
CA PHE A 153 -26.04 -0.77 -18.11
C PHE A 153 -27.17 -1.82 -18.13
N ILE A 154 -27.76 -2.09 -16.97
CA ILE A 154 -28.73 -3.18 -16.78
C ILE A 154 -30.17 -2.73 -17.13
N SER A 155 -30.45 -1.43 -17.19
CA SER A 155 -31.82 -0.91 -17.39
C SER A 155 -32.03 -0.29 -18.77
N ASN A 156 -33.23 -0.46 -19.33
CA ASN A 156 -33.64 0.17 -20.59
C ASN A 156 -34.09 1.64 -20.41
N SER A 157 -33.94 2.20 -19.21
CA SER A 157 -34.20 3.60 -18.85
C SER A 157 -33.20 4.07 -17.79
N PRO A 158 -32.78 5.35 -17.80
CA PRO A 158 -31.98 5.92 -16.72
C PRO A 158 -32.85 6.03 -15.46
N ASP A 159 -32.90 4.94 -14.70
CA ASP A 159 -33.75 4.84 -13.51
C ASP A 159 -33.05 5.51 -12.32
N GLU A 160 -33.83 6.12 -11.42
CA GLU A 160 -33.32 6.71 -10.17
C GLU A 160 -32.41 5.75 -9.39
N GLU A 161 -32.64 4.44 -9.51
CA GLU A 161 -31.82 3.40 -8.89
C GLU A 161 -30.37 3.43 -9.38
N THR A 162 -30.17 3.63 -10.69
CA THR A 162 -28.83 3.74 -11.28
C THR A 162 -28.09 4.98 -10.79
N MET A 163 -28.79 6.11 -10.65
CA MET A 163 -28.23 7.35 -10.11
C MET A 163 -27.84 7.17 -8.64
N ARG A 164 -28.68 6.50 -7.84
CA ARG A 164 -28.39 6.20 -6.43
C ARG A 164 -27.18 5.29 -6.26
N GLU A 165 -27.03 4.27 -7.12
CA GLU A 165 -25.87 3.39 -7.03
C GLU A 165 -24.58 4.10 -7.44
N LEU A 166 -24.62 4.97 -8.46
CA LEU A 166 -23.47 5.81 -8.84
C LEU A 166 -23.09 6.81 -7.75
N GLU A 167 -24.10 7.44 -7.14
CA GLU A 167 -23.92 8.33 -6.00
C GLU A 167 -23.26 7.58 -4.83
N LYS A 168 -23.77 6.40 -4.48
CA LYS A 168 -23.20 5.56 -3.44
C LYS A 168 -21.75 5.15 -3.74
N GLN A 169 -21.46 4.78 -4.99
CA GLN A 169 -20.11 4.43 -5.40
C GLN A 169 -19.15 5.62 -5.25
N LEU A 170 -19.55 6.82 -5.68
CA LEU A 170 -18.72 8.02 -5.52
C LEU A 170 -18.54 8.38 -4.04
N ILE A 171 -19.59 8.25 -3.22
CA ILE A 171 -19.51 8.44 -1.77
C ILE A 171 -18.47 7.48 -1.19
N GLU A 172 -18.50 6.20 -1.55
CA GLU A 172 -17.56 5.19 -1.08
C GLU A 172 -16.12 5.56 -1.45
N VAL A 173 -15.87 6.00 -2.68
CA VAL A 173 -14.53 6.42 -3.15
C VAL A 173 -13.96 7.56 -2.31
N TYR A 174 -14.73 8.63 -2.11
CA TYR A 174 -14.22 9.80 -1.40
C TYR A 174 -14.25 9.65 0.11
N SER A 175 -15.17 8.85 0.66
CA SER A 175 -15.25 8.57 2.10
C SER A 175 -14.25 7.50 2.56
N SER A 176 -13.74 6.65 1.66
CA SER A 176 -12.68 5.68 1.99
C SER A 176 -11.27 6.21 1.71
N SER A 177 -11.15 7.39 1.09
CA SER A 177 -9.86 7.99 0.75
C SER A 177 -9.22 8.61 1.99
N PRO A 178 -8.05 8.13 2.45
CA PRO A 178 -7.40 8.67 3.66
C PRO A 178 -7.09 10.17 3.58
N ALA A 179 -6.90 10.70 2.37
CA ALA A 179 -6.60 12.11 2.17
C ALA A 179 -7.84 13.02 2.08
N LEU A 180 -8.99 12.48 1.63
CA LEU A 180 -10.15 13.27 1.25
C LEU A 180 -11.37 13.06 2.17
N GLU A 181 -11.46 11.91 2.85
CA GLU A 181 -12.59 11.53 3.73
C GLU A 181 -12.95 12.65 4.70
N ARG A 182 -11.93 13.24 5.33
CA ARG A 182 -12.09 14.29 6.34
C ARG A 182 -12.89 15.49 5.82
N TYR A 183 -12.73 15.83 4.54
CA TYR A 183 -13.30 17.02 3.92
C TYR A 183 -14.51 16.70 3.05
N PHE A 184 -14.72 15.44 2.69
CA PHE A 184 -15.84 15.04 1.85
C PHE A 184 -17.17 15.29 2.56
N TYR A 185 -18.12 15.90 1.85
CA TYR A 185 -19.43 16.24 2.40
C TYR A 185 -20.56 15.54 1.66
N SER A 186 -20.60 15.68 0.33
CA SER A 186 -21.64 15.04 -0.47
C SER A 186 -21.24 14.90 -1.94
N VAL A 187 -21.97 14.04 -2.64
CA VAL A 187 -22.00 13.99 -4.09
C VAL A 187 -23.45 14.15 -4.54
N THR A 188 -23.64 14.61 -5.76
CA THR A 188 -24.96 14.65 -6.41
C THR A 188 -24.79 14.26 -7.86
N ILE A 189 -25.64 13.35 -8.34
CA ILE A 189 -25.77 13.05 -9.77
C ILE A 189 -26.90 13.91 -10.32
N ASN A 190 -26.56 14.91 -11.14
CA ASN A 190 -27.50 15.92 -11.60
C ASN A 190 -28.29 15.47 -12.83
N ASN A 191 -27.69 14.66 -13.69
CA ASN A 191 -28.29 14.19 -14.93
C ASN A 191 -27.63 12.88 -15.36
N LEU A 192 -28.42 11.90 -15.81
CA LEU A 192 -27.96 10.68 -16.47
C LEU A 192 -28.74 10.57 -17.78
N GLN A 193 -28.06 10.85 -18.89
CA GLN A 193 -28.64 10.79 -20.23
C GLN A 193 -27.96 9.68 -21.01
N ASP A 194 -28.73 8.64 -21.33
CA ASP A 194 -28.27 7.39 -21.93
C ASP A 194 -27.16 6.73 -21.10
N THR A 195 -25.90 7.08 -21.37
CA THR A 195 -24.71 6.58 -20.67
C THR A 195 -23.88 7.70 -20.03
N ALA A 196 -24.19 8.96 -20.31
CA ALA A 196 -23.44 10.11 -19.81
C ALA A 196 -24.06 10.62 -18.51
N ALA A 197 -23.28 10.60 -17.43
CA ALA A 197 -23.66 11.14 -16.13
C ALA A 197 -22.94 12.45 -15.87
N GLN A 198 -23.65 13.42 -15.28
CA GLN A 198 -23.07 14.62 -14.70
C GLN A 198 -23.13 14.55 -13.19
N PHE A 199 -22.03 14.89 -12.54
CA PHE A 199 -21.93 14.85 -11.09
C PHE A 199 -21.36 16.14 -10.52
N LYS A 200 -21.70 16.41 -9.26
CA LYS A 200 -21.16 17.49 -8.45
C LYS A 200 -20.68 16.92 -7.12
N LEU A 201 -19.44 17.22 -6.75
CA LEU A 201 -18.85 16.91 -5.46
C LEU A 201 -18.83 18.17 -4.61
N GLN A 202 -19.10 18.01 -3.32
CA GLN A 202 -18.94 19.05 -2.31
C GLN A 202 -17.96 18.58 -1.24
N PHE A 203 -16.99 19.45 -0.97
CA PHE A 203 -16.06 19.32 0.14
C PHE A 203 -16.26 20.51 1.09
N MET A 204 -16.10 20.28 2.39
CA MET A 204 -16.12 21.31 3.42
C MET A 204 -14.73 21.46 4.01
N MET A 205 -14.29 22.70 4.19
CA MET A 205 -12.95 23.07 4.63
C MET A 205 -13.02 24.08 5.79
N PRO A 206 -11.98 24.14 6.64
CA PRO A 206 -11.84 25.21 7.63
C PRO A 206 -11.65 26.59 6.96
N LEU A 207 -11.70 27.66 7.75
CA LEU A 207 -11.46 29.03 7.27
C LEU A 207 -10.07 29.20 6.66
N GLU A 208 -9.05 28.57 7.25
CA GLU A 208 -7.67 28.55 6.74
C GLU A 208 -7.50 27.39 5.75
N HIS A 209 -7.74 27.63 4.46
CA HIS A 209 -7.89 26.57 3.46
C HIS A 209 -6.95 26.66 2.25
N GLU A 210 -6.15 27.72 2.10
CA GLU A 210 -5.32 27.93 0.89
C GLU A 210 -4.32 26.79 0.64
N GLU A 211 -3.60 26.37 1.68
CA GLU A 211 -2.65 25.25 1.57
C GLU A 211 -3.39 23.92 1.36
N LEU A 212 -4.53 23.74 2.04
CA LEU A 212 -5.37 22.57 1.88
C LEU A 212 -5.86 22.43 0.43
N ILE A 213 -6.27 23.54 -0.18
CA ILE A 213 -6.67 23.64 -1.59
C ILE A 213 -5.53 23.21 -2.52
N ARG A 214 -4.30 23.62 -2.21
CA ARG A 214 -3.13 23.40 -3.05
C ARG A 214 -2.64 21.96 -2.99
N TYR A 215 -2.60 21.36 -1.79
CA TYR A 215 -1.95 20.07 -1.57
C TYR A 215 -2.94 18.90 -1.50
N THR A 216 -4.12 19.09 -0.91
CA THR A 216 -5.05 17.99 -0.61
C THR A 216 -6.30 18.04 -1.48
N LEU A 217 -6.92 19.21 -1.63
CA LEU A 217 -8.16 19.40 -2.39
C LEU A 217 -7.90 20.02 -3.77
N SER A 218 -6.75 19.78 -4.37
CA SER A 218 -6.50 20.24 -5.74
C SER A 218 -7.36 19.46 -6.74
N LEU A 219 -7.73 20.07 -7.87
CA LEU A 219 -8.45 19.39 -8.95
C LEU A 219 -7.75 18.08 -9.36
N LYS A 220 -6.42 18.12 -9.42
CA LYS A 220 -5.59 16.96 -9.75
C LYS A 220 -5.75 15.84 -8.72
N MET A 221 -5.73 16.16 -7.43
CA MET A 221 -5.86 15.16 -6.36
C MET A 221 -7.25 14.51 -6.39
N VAL A 222 -8.31 15.32 -6.41
CA VAL A 222 -9.70 14.82 -6.42
C VAL A 222 -9.96 13.96 -7.67
N LYS A 223 -9.53 14.42 -8.85
CA LYS A 223 -9.65 13.65 -10.10
C LYS A 223 -8.85 12.34 -10.04
N ASN A 224 -7.62 12.37 -9.53
CA ASN A 224 -6.76 11.20 -9.51
C ASN A 224 -7.25 10.12 -8.55
N VAL A 225 -7.83 10.49 -7.40
CA VAL A 225 -8.45 9.53 -6.48
C VAL A 225 -9.57 8.75 -7.18
N LEU A 226 -10.44 9.45 -7.93
CA LEU A 226 -11.48 8.79 -8.71
C LEU A 226 -10.88 7.93 -9.82
N LEU A 227 -9.93 8.45 -10.60
CA LEU A 227 -9.28 7.67 -11.66
C LEU A 227 -8.65 6.38 -11.13
N GLN A 228 -7.94 6.45 -10.01
CA GLN A 228 -7.32 5.27 -9.39
C GLN A 228 -8.38 4.21 -9.08
N HIS A 229 -9.47 4.60 -8.42
CA HIS A 229 -10.58 3.68 -8.16
C HIS A 229 -11.17 3.09 -9.45
N LEU A 230 -11.32 3.88 -10.52
CA LEU A 230 -11.86 3.39 -11.78
C LEU A 230 -10.91 2.43 -12.53
N TYR A 231 -9.60 2.63 -12.41
CA TYR A 231 -8.60 1.73 -12.99
C TYR A 231 -8.42 0.43 -12.21
N ASP A 232 -8.63 0.47 -10.89
CA ASP A 232 -8.57 -0.72 -10.02
C ASP A 232 -9.79 -1.63 -10.19
N ARG A 233 -10.85 -1.13 -10.86
CA ARG A 233 -12.11 -1.85 -11.07
C ARG A 233 -12.11 -2.67 -12.35
N ASP A 234 -12.66 -3.88 -12.29
CA ASP A 234 -12.83 -4.75 -13.45
C ASP A 234 -13.82 -4.17 -14.47
N THR A 235 -13.47 -4.24 -15.76
CA THR A 235 -14.27 -3.70 -16.88
C THR A 235 -15.64 -4.37 -17.08
N GLY A 236 -15.94 -5.44 -16.34
CA GLY A 236 -17.22 -6.16 -16.36
C GLY A 236 -18.11 -5.90 -15.14
N ALA A 237 -17.69 -5.03 -14.21
CA ALA A 237 -18.48 -4.70 -13.04
C ALA A 237 -19.76 -3.92 -13.44
N PRO A 238 -20.89 -4.10 -12.73
CA PRO A 238 -22.08 -3.28 -12.92
C PRO A 238 -21.75 -1.80 -12.74
N PHE A 239 -22.33 -0.91 -13.57
CA PHE A 239 -22.08 0.53 -13.52
C PHE A 239 -20.59 0.90 -13.70
N TYR A 240 -19.88 0.18 -14.56
CA TYR A 240 -18.49 0.48 -14.88
C TYR A 240 -18.40 1.83 -15.59
N ILE A 241 -17.62 2.75 -15.01
CA ILE A 241 -17.35 4.08 -15.56
C ILE A 241 -16.07 4.02 -16.39
N LYS A 242 -16.10 4.49 -17.63
CA LYS A 242 -14.91 4.51 -18.50
C LYS A 242 -13.92 5.57 -17.99
N PRO A 243 -12.71 5.19 -17.53
CA PRO A 243 -11.76 6.17 -16.97
C PRO A 243 -11.39 7.29 -17.94
N THR A 244 -11.29 6.98 -19.24
CA THR A 244 -10.94 7.92 -20.31
C THR A 244 -12.03 8.96 -20.60
N SER A 245 -13.26 8.70 -20.18
CA SER A 245 -14.39 9.62 -20.34
C SER A 245 -14.49 10.66 -19.22
N LEU A 246 -13.73 10.49 -18.14
CA LEU A 246 -13.84 11.33 -16.95
C LEU A 246 -13.31 12.75 -17.20
N HIS A 247 -14.22 13.71 -17.24
CA HIS A 247 -13.92 15.13 -17.15
C HIS A 247 -14.27 15.65 -15.76
N MET A 248 -13.42 16.52 -15.21
CA MET A 248 -13.66 17.16 -13.92
C MET A 248 -13.04 18.56 -13.92
N GLU A 249 -13.76 19.52 -13.34
CA GLU A 249 -13.36 20.91 -13.21
C GLU A 249 -13.78 21.48 -11.84
N VAL A 250 -13.17 22.61 -11.46
CA VAL A 250 -13.57 23.38 -10.29
C VAL A 250 -14.77 24.24 -10.68
N GLY A 251 -15.83 24.28 -9.87
CA GLY A 251 -17.08 24.96 -10.25
C GLY A 251 -17.80 25.70 -9.15
#